data_AF-S6BBR7-F1
#
_entry.id   AF-S6BBR7-F1
#
_cell.length_a   1.000
_cell.length_b   1.000
_cell.length_c   1.000
_cell.angle_alpha   90.00
_cell.angle_beta   90.00
_cell.angle_gamma   90.00
#
_symmetry.space_group_name_H-M   'P 1'
#
loop_
_entity.id
_entity.type
_entity.pdbx_description
1 polymer ?
#
loop_
_entity_poly.entity_id
_entity_poly.type
_entity_poly.pdbx_seq_one_letter_code
_entity_poly.pdbx_strand_id
1 'polypeptide(L)'
;MALETPSPAPTGETQTEEPLIRIGEHWVPAHEAWQKLETATAVTEIIDRFNQRFPELSTPVTREVVPLVRQRLKAIALRMPQRQVIRELGAVATELLHRHRPEEALAILREQHDQDIDLVGLVALAGEGPYLDALRKEAREYTANKILPEQTAAIWNDMHRPAPGGGLWNRRKVEMLLQMPTGD
;
A
#
# COMPACT_ATOMS: atom_id res chain seq x y z
N MET A 1 -22.40 -19.08 -44.85
CA MET A 1 -22.44 -18.07 -43.76
C MET A 1 -22.24 -18.80 -42.46
N ALA A 2 -21.00 -18.83 -41.95
CA ALA A 2 -20.68 -19.32 -40.62
C ALA A 2 -20.30 -18.10 -39.78
N LEU A 3 -20.94 -17.94 -38.63
CA LEU A 3 -20.74 -16.85 -37.69
C LEU A 3 -19.40 -17.07 -36.97
N GLU A 4 -18.45 -16.17 -37.16
CA GLU A 4 -17.26 -16.07 -36.32
C GLU A 4 -17.67 -15.55 -34.94
N THR A 5 -17.56 -16.40 -33.92
CA THR A 5 -17.55 -15.96 -32.52
C THR A 5 -16.20 -15.30 -32.21
N PRO A 6 -16.14 -14.06 -31.70
CA PRO A 6 -14.89 -13.47 -31.26
C PRO A 6 -14.39 -14.17 -29.99
N SER A 7 -13.10 -14.53 -30.03
CA SER A 7 -12.32 -15.03 -28.89
C SER A 7 -12.45 -14.10 -27.67
N PRO A 8 -12.60 -14.60 -26.44
CA PRO A 8 -12.56 -13.75 -25.26
C PRO A 8 -11.16 -13.12 -25.16
N ALA A 9 -11.14 -11.80 -24.98
CA ALA A 9 -9.95 -11.01 -24.70
C ALA A 9 -9.25 -11.52 -23.42
N PRO A 10 -7.91 -11.42 -23.33
CA PRO A 10 -7.17 -11.88 -22.16
C PRO A 10 -7.65 -11.16 -20.90
N THR A 11 -7.94 -11.96 -19.88
CA THR A 11 -8.31 -11.58 -18.52
C THR A 11 -7.28 -10.59 -17.98
N GLY A 12 -7.74 -9.41 -17.56
CA GLY A 12 -6.90 -8.41 -16.92
C GLY A 12 -6.37 -8.93 -15.59
N GLU A 13 -5.10 -9.33 -15.59
CA GLU A 13 -4.30 -9.41 -14.38
C GLU A 13 -4.21 -8.00 -13.79
N THR A 14 -4.60 -7.86 -12.52
CA THR A 14 -4.29 -6.71 -11.67
C THR A 14 -2.80 -6.40 -11.79
N GLN A 15 -2.45 -5.36 -12.56
CA GLN A 15 -1.11 -4.82 -12.57
C GLN A 15 -0.93 -4.10 -11.23
N THR A 16 -0.48 -4.83 -10.21
CA THR A 16 0.21 -4.23 -9.08
C THR A 16 1.21 -3.24 -9.65
N GLU A 17 1.02 -1.93 -9.45
CA GLU A 17 1.96 -0.92 -9.97
C GLU A 17 3.33 -1.16 -9.31
N GLU A 18 4.17 -1.94 -10.00
CA GLU A 18 5.48 -2.32 -9.50
C GLU A 18 6.35 -1.07 -9.35
N PRO A 19 7.15 -0.98 -8.28
CA PRO A 19 8.07 0.15 -8.10
C PRO A 19 8.99 0.24 -9.32
N LEU A 20 9.16 1.43 -9.90
CA LEU A 20 9.98 1.64 -11.10
C LEU A 20 11.23 2.48 -10.78
N ILE A 21 12.33 2.14 -11.43
CA ILE A 21 13.59 2.87 -11.39
C ILE A 21 13.84 3.49 -12.77
N ARG A 22 14.20 4.78 -12.81
CA ARG A 22 14.64 5.42 -14.05
C ARG A 22 16.12 5.19 -14.28
N ILE A 23 16.45 4.53 -15.39
CA ILE A 23 17.82 4.32 -15.86
C ILE A 23 17.94 5.01 -17.24
N GLY A 24 18.56 6.19 -17.27
CA GLY A 24 18.57 7.04 -18.46
C GLY A 24 17.16 7.50 -18.83
N GLU A 25 16.69 7.15 -20.03
CA GLU A 25 15.33 7.49 -20.52
C GLU A 25 14.29 6.38 -20.30
N HIS A 26 14.68 5.26 -19.68
CA HIS A 26 13.80 4.09 -19.52
C HIS A 26 13.39 3.91 -18.06
N TRP A 27 12.12 3.53 -17.86
CA TRP A 27 11.60 3.07 -16.58
C TRP A 27 11.58 1.55 -16.56
N VAL A 28 12.18 0.95 -15.54
CA VAL A 28 12.33 -0.50 -15.39
C VAL A 28 11.82 -0.91 -14.01
N PRO A 29 11.14 -2.06 -13.85
CA PRO A 29 10.77 -2.58 -12.55
C PRO A 29 11.97 -2.66 -11.61
N ALA A 30 11.78 -2.18 -10.39
CA ALA A 30 12.84 -2.00 -9.43
C ALA A 30 13.47 -3.35 -9.07
N HIS A 31 12.65 -4.39 -8.92
CA HIS A 31 13.12 -5.74 -8.61
C HIS A 31 14.03 -6.31 -9.72
N GLU A 32 13.75 -5.99 -10.99
CA GLU A 32 14.60 -6.39 -12.13
C GLU A 32 15.89 -5.56 -12.22
N ALA A 33 15.84 -4.29 -11.80
CA ALA A 33 16.97 -3.38 -11.84
C ALA A 33 17.94 -3.57 -10.66
N TRP A 34 17.45 -3.99 -9.49
CA TRP A 34 18.23 -4.03 -8.24
C TRP A 34 19.48 -4.89 -8.35
N GLN A 35 19.35 -6.12 -8.83
CA GLN A 35 20.48 -7.05 -8.98
C GLN A 35 21.54 -6.54 -9.97
N LYS A 36 21.09 -5.83 -11.02
CA LYS A 36 21.98 -5.22 -12.02
C LYS A 36 22.72 -4.00 -11.45
N LEU A 37 22.05 -3.19 -10.62
CA LEU A 37 22.66 -2.03 -9.94
C LEU A 37 23.67 -2.45 -8.87
N GLU A 38 23.37 -3.50 -8.11
CA GLU A 38 24.33 -4.09 -7.16
C GLU A 38 25.58 -4.60 -7.88
N THR A 39 25.38 -5.34 -8.97
CA THR A 39 26.49 -5.85 -9.81
C THR A 39 27.32 -4.69 -10.38
N ALA A 40 26.68 -3.65 -10.92
CA ALA A 40 27.38 -2.48 -11.46
C ALA A 40 28.17 -1.73 -10.38
N THR A 41 27.62 -1.60 -9.18
CA THR A 41 28.30 -0.98 -8.03
C THR A 41 29.52 -1.81 -7.60
N ALA A 42 29.34 -3.12 -7.44
CA ALA A 42 30.43 -4.03 -7.06
C ALA A 42 31.56 -4.06 -8.10
N VAL A 43 31.24 -4.10 -9.39
CA VAL A 43 32.23 -4.03 -10.47
C VAL A 43 32.96 -2.67 -10.47
N THR A 44 32.24 -1.57 -10.25
CA THR A 44 32.85 -0.23 -10.16
C THR A 44 33.82 -0.13 -9.00
N GLU A 45 33.48 -0.67 -7.83
CA GLU A 45 34.36 -0.76 -6.64
C GLU A 45 35.62 -1.57 -6.93
N ILE A 46 35.49 -2.71 -7.63
CA ILE A 46 36.63 -3.56 -8.00
C ILE A 46 37.56 -2.83 -8.96
N ILE A 47 37.03 -2.14 -9.97
CA ILE A 47 37.82 -1.36 -10.93
C ILE A 47 38.49 -0.17 -10.25
N ASP A 48 37.81 0.53 -9.35
CA ASP A 48 38.40 1.64 -8.58
C ASP A 48 39.57 1.15 -7.72
N ARG A 49 39.39 0.00 -7.03
CA ARG A 49 40.45 -0.63 -6.24
C ARG A 49 41.63 -1.08 -7.10
N PHE A 50 41.37 -1.65 -8.29
CA PHE A 50 42.42 -2.01 -9.24
C PHE A 50 43.19 -0.77 -9.71
N ASN A 51 42.47 0.30 -10.06
CA ASN A 51 43.06 1.57 -10.52
C ASN A 51 43.98 2.21 -9.45
N GLN A 52 43.58 2.13 -8.19
CA GLN A 52 44.37 2.66 -7.06
C GLN A 52 45.58 1.77 -6.73
N ARG A 53 45.42 0.45 -6.81
CA ARG A 53 46.45 -0.52 -6.38
C ARG A 53 47.49 -0.83 -7.45
N PHE A 54 47.13 -0.67 -8.73
CA PHE A 54 48.02 -0.90 -9.86
C PHE A 54 47.96 0.25 -10.88
N PRO A 55 48.46 1.46 -10.52
CA PRO A 55 48.37 2.63 -11.39
C PRO A 55 49.05 2.42 -12.75
N GLU A 56 50.19 1.72 -12.75
CA GLU A 56 50.99 1.38 -13.93
C GLU A 56 50.24 0.51 -14.95
N LEU A 57 49.31 -0.34 -14.47
CA LEU A 57 48.53 -1.29 -15.28
C LEU A 57 47.14 -0.74 -15.64
N SER A 58 46.83 0.47 -15.17
CA SER A 58 45.53 1.10 -15.37
C SER A 58 45.52 1.95 -16.62
N THR A 59 44.75 1.52 -17.61
CA THR A 59 44.57 2.27 -18.86
C THR A 59 43.75 3.54 -18.63
N PRO A 60 43.85 4.56 -19.52
CA PRO A 60 42.98 5.73 -19.49
C PRO A 60 41.49 5.36 -19.46
N VAL A 61 41.11 4.33 -20.23
CA VAL A 61 39.73 3.83 -20.34
C VAL A 61 39.21 3.32 -18.99
N THR A 62 40.00 2.52 -18.26
CA THR A 62 39.57 1.98 -16.95
C THR A 62 39.51 3.06 -15.88
N ARG A 63 40.32 4.12 -15.99
CA ARG A 63 40.29 5.27 -15.08
C ARG A 63 39.05 6.16 -15.31
N GLU A 64 38.60 6.29 -16.55
CA GLU A 64 37.41 7.09 -16.92
C GLU A 64 36.08 6.36 -16.66
N VAL A 65 36.08 5.02 -16.67
CA VAL A 65 34.87 4.23 -16.44
C VAL A 65 34.29 4.43 -15.03
N VAL A 66 35.13 4.55 -14.01
CA VAL A 66 34.70 4.71 -12.61
C VAL A 66 33.91 6.01 -12.38
N PRO A 67 34.42 7.20 -12.74
CA PRO A 67 33.66 8.44 -12.58
C PRO A 67 32.40 8.47 -13.46
N LEU A 68 32.45 7.90 -14.67
CA LEU A 68 31.29 7.82 -15.57
C LEU A 68 30.16 6.96 -14.98
N VAL A 69 30.47 5.76 -14.48
CA VAL A 69 29.46 4.87 -13.88
C VAL A 69 28.93 5.47 -12.58
N ARG A 70 29.79 6.06 -11.73
CA ARG A 70 29.34 6.79 -10.52
C ARG A 70 28.40 7.94 -10.85
N GLN A 71 28.68 8.71 -11.90
CA GLN A 71 27.79 9.78 -12.35
C GLN A 71 26.44 9.23 -12.82
N ARG A 72 26.44 8.13 -13.58
CA ARG A 72 25.20 7.48 -14.05
C ARG A 72 24.39 6.85 -12.92
N LEU A 73 25.03 6.24 -11.94
CA LEU A 73 24.37 5.71 -10.74
C LEU A 73 23.74 6.83 -9.90
N LYS A 74 24.39 8.00 -9.80
CA LYS A 74 23.82 9.19 -9.14
C LYS A 74 22.60 9.77 -9.85
N ALA A 75 22.48 9.58 -11.16
CA ALA A 75 21.35 10.07 -11.96
C ALA A 75 20.11 9.16 -11.87
N ILE A 76 20.19 8.05 -11.15
CA ILE A 76 19.08 7.13 -10.95
C ILE A 76 18.05 7.78 -10.02
N ALA A 77 16.83 7.95 -10.52
CA ALA A 77 15.68 8.41 -9.75
C ALA A 77 14.82 7.20 -9.33
N LEU A 78 14.62 7.06 -8.02
CA LEU A 78 13.70 6.08 -7.44
C LEU A 78 12.28 6.67 -7.41
N ARG A 79 11.32 6.04 -8.10
CA ARG A 79 9.91 6.35 -7.90
C ARG A 79 9.31 5.34 -6.92
N MET A 80 9.21 5.74 -5.66
CA MET A 80 8.35 5.04 -4.69
C MET A 80 6.90 5.44 -4.95
N PRO A 81 5.90 4.55 -4.78
CA PRO A 81 4.51 4.99 -4.57
C PRO A 81 4.51 5.97 -3.40
N GLN A 82 4.13 7.21 -3.67
CA GLN A 82 4.50 8.35 -2.85
C GLN A 82 3.68 8.40 -1.56
N ARG A 83 4.33 8.80 -0.47
CA ARG A 83 3.76 9.15 0.85
C ARG A 83 2.53 10.10 0.80
N GLN A 84 2.30 10.75 -0.34
CA GLN A 84 1.19 11.64 -0.64
C GLN A 84 -0.08 10.86 -1.05
N VAL A 85 0.08 9.77 -1.82
CA VAL A 85 -1.00 8.82 -2.15
C VAL A 85 -1.59 8.22 -0.89
N ILE A 86 -0.75 7.88 0.12
CA ILE A 86 -1.23 7.36 1.42
C ILE A 86 -2.06 8.41 2.18
N ARG A 87 -1.70 9.70 2.11
CA ARG A 87 -2.49 10.77 2.75
C ARG A 87 -3.82 11.03 2.03
N GLU A 88 -3.81 11.01 0.70
CA GLU A 88 -5.01 11.15 -0.12
C GLU A 88 -5.96 9.95 0.06
N LEU A 89 -5.41 8.74 0.04
CA LEU A 89 -6.14 7.51 0.36
C LEU A 89 -6.65 7.50 1.80
N GLY A 90 -5.91 8.05 2.76
CA GLY A 90 -6.38 8.24 4.14
C GLY A 90 -7.60 9.14 4.25
N ALA A 91 -7.61 10.25 3.51
CA ALA A 91 -8.77 11.14 3.44
C ALA A 91 -9.96 10.44 2.75
N VAL A 92 -9.72 9.71 1.65
CA VAL A 92 -10.75 8.93 0.96
C VAL A 92 -11.32 7.84 1.87
N ALA A 93 -10.49 7.06 2.55
CA ALA A 93 -10.92 6.02 3.47
C ALA A 93 -11.72 6.58 4.65
N THR A 94 -11.35 7.75 5.16
CA THR A 94 -12.10 8.48 6.18
C THR A 94 -13.49 8.88 5.70
N GLU A 95 -13.59 9.40 4.47
CA GLU A 95 -14.87 9.78 3.86
C GLU A 95 -15.75 8.56 3.58
N LEU A 96 -15.15 7.46 3.12
CA LEU A 96 -15.87 6.20 2.88
C LEU A 96 -16.43 5.65 4.19
N LEU A 97 -15.64 5.62 5.28
CA LEU A 97 -16.12 5.24 6.62
C LEU A 97 -17.19 6.19 7.16
N HIS A 98 -17.24 7.43 6.68
CA HIS A 98 -18.31 8.36 7.05
C HIS A 98 -19.66 7.99 6.45
N ARG A 99 -19.67 7.39 5.26
CA ARG A 99 -20.88 7.12 4.46
C ARG A 99 -21.27 5.64 4.45
N HIS A 100 -20.32 4.75 4.66
CA HIS A 100 -20.45 3.31 4.43
C HIS A 100 -19.99 2.50 5.64
N ARG A 101 -20.39 1.23 5.65
CA ARG A 101 -19.85 0.27 6.63
C ARG A 101 -18.39 -0.07 6.29
N PRO A 102 -17.57 -0.52 7.26
CA PRO A 102 -16.16 -0.86 7.01
C PRO A 102 -15.95 -1.82 5.84
N GLU A 103 -16.79 -2.84 5.68
CA GLU A 103 -16.68 -3.82 4.60
C GLU A 103 -17.05 -3.25 3.23
N GLU A 104 -18.04 -2.34 3.19
CA GLU A 104 -18.39 -1.60 1.97
C GLU A 104 -17.28 -0.62 1.59
N ALA A 105 -16.68 0.06 2.57
CA ALA A 105 -15.52 0.93 2.34
C ALA A 105 -14.33 0.14 1.77
N LEU A 106 -14.06 -1.08 2.27
CA LEU A 106 -13.04 -1.97 1.71
C LEU A 106 -13.37 -2.37 0.26
N ALA A 107 -14.62 -2.75 -0.02
CA ALA A 107 -15.04 -3.10 -1.37
C ALA A 107 -14.85 -1.92 -2.33
N ILE A 108 -15.23 -0.70 -1.93
CA ILE A 108 -15.05 0.52 -2.72
C ILE A 108 -13.57 0.85 -2.92
N LEU A 109 -12.72 0.72 -1.88
CA LEU A 109 -11.28 0.93 -1.99
C LEU A 109 -10.64 -0.05 -2.97
N ARG A 110 -11.07 -1.31 -2.96
CA ARG A 110 -10.60 -2.32 -3.91
C ARG A 110 -11.06 -2.02 -5.33
N GLU A 111 -12.34 -1.69 -5.51
CA GLU A 111 -12.93 -1.52 -6.85
C GLU A 111 -12.58 -0.19 -7.52
N GLN A 112 -12.53 0.90 -6.75
CA GLN A 112 -12.37 2.27 -7.30
C GLN A 112 -10.96 2.81 -7.14
N HIS A 113 -10.17 2.27 -6.22
CA HIS A 113 -8.83 2.77 -5.88
C HIS A 113 -7.73 1.71 -5.98
N ASP A 114 -8.07 0.49 -6.45
CA ASP A 114 -7.16 -0.65 -6.60
C ASP A 114 -6.35 -0.94 -5.31
N GLN A 115 -6.98 -0.75 -4.15
CA GLN A 115 -6.38 -1.01 -2.85
C GLN A 115 -6.96 -2.28 -2.25
N ASP A 116 -6.17 -3.37 -2.28
CA ASP A 116 -6.51 -4.62 -1.60
C ASP A 116 -5.93 -4.62 -0.18
N ILE A 117 -6.71 -4.11 0.77
CA ILE A 117 -6.35 -4.00 2.19
C ILE A 117 -7.40 -4.68 3.06
N ASP A 118 -6.99 -5.15 4.24
CA ASP A 118 -7.88 -5.69 5.25
C ASP A 118 -8.40 -4.59 6.21
N LEU A 119 -9.27 -4.97 7.15
CA LEU A 119 -9.82 -4.05 8.15
C LEU A 119 -8.74 -3.37 9.00
N VAL A 120 -7.63 -4.06 9.26
CA VAL A 120 -6.49 -3.49 10.02
C VAL A 120 -5.78 -2.43 9.19
N GLY A 121 -5.57 -2.70 7.90
CA GLY A 121 -5.05 -1.74 6.93
C GLY A 121 -5.95 -0.52 6.76
N LEU A 122 -7.27 -0.71 6.72
CA LEU A 122 -8.24 0.40 6.68
C LEU A 122 -8.16 1.29 7.92
N VAL A 123 -8.06 0.70 9.12
CA VAL A 123 -7.87 1.45 10.36
C VAL A 123 -6.52 2.17 10.37
N ALA A 124 -5.45 1.55 9.84
CA ALA A 124 -4.14 2.20 9.74
C ALA A 124 -4.15 3.38 8.75
N LEU A 125 -4.98 3.30 7.70
CA LEU A 125 -5.09 4.31 6.65
C LEU A 125 -5.97 5.50 7.06
N ALA A 126 -7.14 5.25 7.65
CA ALA A 126 -8.10 6.28 8.07
C ALA A 126 -7.91 6.76 9.52
N GLY A 127 -7.26 5.94 10.35
CA GLY A 127 -7.18 6.14 11.80
C GLY A 127 -8.33 5.46 12.57
N GLU A 128 -8.12 5.30 13.88
CA GLU A 128 -9.07 4.61 14.77
C GLU A 128 -10.40 5.39 14.93
N GLY A 129 -10.35 6.73 14.96
CA GLY A 129 -11.53 7.58 15.14
C GLY A 129 -12.62 7.37 14.08
N PRO A 130 -12.33 7.60 12.78
CA PRO A 130 -13.32 7.41 11.71
C PRO A 130 -13.91 5.99 11.66
N TYR A 131 -13.09 4.98 11.95
CA TYR A 131 -13.54 3.60 12.02
C TYR A 131 -14.51 3.37 13.19
N LEU A 132 -14.19 3.84 14.40
CA LEU A 132 -15.07 3.75 15.56
C LEU A 132 -16.36 4.54 15.34
N ASP A 133 -16.30 5.68 14.66
CA ASP A 133 -17.49 6.47 14.32
C ASP A 133 -18.44 5.72 13.37
N ALA A 134 -17.90 5.02 12.37
CA ALA A 134 -18.67 4.16 11.48
C ALA A 134 -19.36 3.02 12.26
N LEU A 135 -18.61 2.33 13.12
CA LEU A 135 -19.15 1.29 13.99
C LEU A 135 -20.20 1.81 14.96
N ARG A 136 -20.03 3.03 15.47
CA ARG A 136 -21.01 3.66 16.37
C ARG A 136 -22.32 3.96 15.64
N LYS A 137 -22.27 4.45 14.39
CA LYS A 137 -23.47 4.64 13.56
C LYS A 137 -24.21 3.31 13.39
N GLU A 138 -23.50 2.25 13.04
CA GLU A 138 -24.07 0.91 12.91
C GLU A 138 -24.64 0.37 14.23
N ALA A 139 -23.93 0.54 15.35
CA ALA A 139 -24.42 0.12 16.66
C ALA A 139 -25.71 0.86 17.07
N ARG A 140 -25.87 2.12 16.68
CA ARG A 140 -27.11 2.89 16.89
C ARG A 140 -28.25 2.32 16.03
N GLU A 141 -27.99 1.95 14.78
CA GLU A 141 -28.97 1.26 13.92
C GLU A 141 -29.39 -0.09 14.53
N TYR A 142 -28.43 -0.87 15.02
CA TYR A 142 -28.69 -2.15 15.71
C TYR A 142 -29.51 -1.96 16.98
N THR A 143 -29.20 -0.94 17.77
CA THR A 143 -30.00 -0.58 18.95
C THR A 143 -31.43 -0.21 18.58
N ALA A 144 -31.62 0.58 17.50
CA ALA A 144 -32.95 0.92 16.99
C ALA A 144 -33.74 -0.32 16.54
N ASN A 145 -33.03 -1.31 16.00
CA ASN A 145 -33.57 -2.62 15.61
C ASN A 145 -33.64 -3.64 16.77
N LYS A 146 -33.48 -3.19 18.02
CA LYS A 146 -33.53 -4.00 19.26
C LYS A 146 -32.48 -5.11 19.36
N ILE A 147 -31.36 -4.97 18.65
CA ILE A 147 -30.19 -5.84 18.82
C ILE A 147 -29.43 -5.36 20.05
N LEU A 148 -29.20 -6.27 21.00
CA LEU A 148 -28.54 -5.96 22.27
C LEU A 148 -27.02 -5.75 22.08
N PRO A 149 -26.35 -4.95 22.93
CA PRO A 149 -24.92 -4.69 22.80
C PRO A 149 -24.04 -5.96 22.79
N GLU A 150 -24.40 -6.99 23.58
CA GLU A 150 -23.74 -8.31 23.52
C GLU A 150 -23.91 -9.02 22.17
N GLN A 151 -25.07 -8.87 21.51
CA GLN A 151 -25.33 -9.45 20.20
C GLN A 151 -24.57 -8.69 19.12
N THR A 152 -24.53 -7.36 19.20
CA THR A 152 -23.68 -6.52 18.34
C THR A 152 -22.21 -6.92 18.46
N ALA A 153 -21.71 -7.14 19.68
CA ALA A 153 -20.34 -7.61 19.89
C ALA A 153 -20.08 -8.98 19.23
N ALA A 154 -21.02 -9.92 19.35
CA ALA A 154 -20.92 -11.22 18.70
C ALA A 154 -20.87 -11.10 17.17
N ILE A 155 -21.80 -10.32 16.58
CA ILE A 155 -21.84 -10.05 15.13
C ILE A 155 -20.49 -9.48 14.65
N TRP A 156 -19.96 -8.47 15.34
CA TRP A 156 -18.69 -7.86 14.94
C TRP A 156 -17.49 -8.78 15.10
N ASN A 157 -17.50 -9.67 16.10
CA ASN A 157 -16.46 -10.69 16.25
C ASN A 157 -16.51 -11.72 15.11
N ASP A 158 -17.71 -12.17 14.72
CA ASP A 158 -17.90 -13.08 13.59
C ASP A 158 -17.44 -12.45 12.26
N MET A 159 -17.61 -11.13 12.13
CA MET A 159 -17.08 -10.33 11.02
C MET A 159 -15.59 -10.00 11.15
N HIS A 160 -14.90 -10.51 12.19
CA HIS A 160 -13.47 -10.27 12.45
C HIS A 160 -13.09 -8.79 12.57
N ARG A 161 -14.01 -7.96 13.07
CA ARG A 161 -13.77 -6.52 13.23
C ARG A 161 -12.82 -6.23 14.39
N PRO A 162 -11.72 -5.47 14.17
CA PRO A 162 -10.81 -5.13 15.24
C PRO A 162 -11.50 -4.30 16.32
N ALA A 163 -11.31 -4.69 17.58
CA ALA A 163 -11.80 -3.95 18.74
C ALA A 163 -10.77 -2.93 19.23
N PRO A 164 -11.22 -1.77 19.76
CA PRO A 164 -10.31 -0.76 20.30
C PRO A 164 -9.49 -1.34 21.45
N GLY A 165 -8.19 -1.02 21.47
CA GLY A 165 -7.22 -1.56 22.43
C GLY A 165 -6.92 -3.06 22.26
N GLY A 166 -7.36 -3.68 21.16
CA GLY A 166 -7.11 -5.10 20.85
C GLY A 166 -8.07 -6.08 21.54
N GLY A 167 -7.95 -7.36 21.15
CA GLY A 167 -8.84 -8.45 21.59
C GLY A 167 -10.23 -8.41 20.93
N LEU A 168 -11.19 -9.15 21.49
CA LEU A 168 -12.54 -9.24 20.96
C LEU A 168 -13.45 -8.10 21.44
N TRP A 169 -14.52 -7.84 20.69
CA TRP A 169 -15.64 -7.03 21.12
C TRP A 169 -16.39 -7.74 22.26
N ASN A 170 -16.84 -6.95 23.22
CA ASN A 170 -17.71 -7.39 24.29
C ASN A 170 -18.75 -6.30 24.57
N ARG A 171 -19.81 -6.65 25.32
CA ARG A 171 -20.88 -5.73 25.71
C ARG A 171 -20.37 -4.37 26.19
N ARG A 172 -19.40 -4.38 27.10
CA ARG A 172 -18.83 -3.16 27.70
C ARG A 172 -18.17 -2.26 26.65
N LYS A 173 -17.40 -2.84 25.72
CA LYS A 173 -16.76 -2.08 24.63
C LYS A 173 -17.80 -1.45 23.70
N VAL A 174 -18.89 -2.15 23.39
CA VAL A 174 -19.98 -1.62 22.56
C VAL A 174 -20.74 -0.52 23.31
N GLU A 175 -21.05 -0.69 24.60
CA GLU A 175 -21.67 0.34 25.42
C GLU A 175 -20.79 1.59 25.54
N MET A 176 -19.48 1.41 25.75
CA MET A 176 -18.52 2.53 25.77
C MET A 176 -18.49 3.28 24.44
N LEU A 177 -18.49 2.55 23.31
CA LEU A 177 -18.53 3.14 21.99
C LEU A 177 -19.79 3.99 21.77
N LEU A 178 -20.94 3.53 22.25
CA LEU A 178 -22.21 4.27 22.18
C LEU A 178 -22.20 5.55 23.03
N GLN A 179 -21.42 5.57 24.11
CA GLN A 179 -21.29 6.70 25.05
C GLN A 179 -20.19 7.70 24.66
N MET A 180 -19.30 7.37 23.72
CA MET A 180 -18.24 8.29 23.29
C MET A 180 -18.82 9.55 22.62
N PRO A 181 -18.33 10.75 22.96
CA PRO A 181 -18.70 11.99 22.28
C PRO A 181 -18.28 11.93 20.81
N THR A 182 -19.03 12.58 19.93
CA THR A 182 -18.65 12.74 18.52
C THR A 182 -17.40 13.61 18.47
N GLY A 183 -16.32 13.13 17.86
CA GLY A 183 -15.21 14.00 17.52
C GLY A 183 -15.65 14.90 16.37
N ASP A 184 -15.73 16.21 16.63
CA ASP A 184 -15.75 17.25 15.59
C ASP A 184 -14.35 17.41 14.96
#